data_AF-A0A409VKY4-F1
#
_entry.id   AF-A0A409VKY4-F1
#
_cell.length_a   1.000
_cell.length_b   1.000
_cell.length_c   1.000
_cell.angle_alpha   90.00
_cell.angle_beta   90.00
_cell.angle_gamma   90.00
#
_symmetry.space_group_name_H-M   'P 1'
#
loop_
_entity.id
_entity.type
_entity.pdbx_description
1 polymer ?
#
loop_
_entity_poly.entity_id
_entity_poly.type
_entity_poly.pdbx_seq_one_letter_code
_entity_poly.pdbx_strand_id
1 'polypeptide(L)'
;MRFSAPRSASPSPVRGRIRSSSTFGVPDDSDSEDYLSELESSFDADSDYDAASIASSSSPSGSSYDLVADLGKISLRPRHIARTPLEERQLEETVASIRLRTRYHDPYEEWERSTRKDAFRTARREYSTVQAQLHAQQEQLRAEEERRRAAQVGKQAQDVQANVERQRRLLLESEKKMKEEWDARNRQLWERIEAVIKMEEDKVAKKLEEERKAKEEEERKKKEAELKRRLEEEKKQQEEAAKRKAEEEKKKAEEEKAKQEKEEEEKRKQAEEERQRREDETKQLREKLHFMTSREEWKASRSDLMASPFFRLKTGPMRLVKSQREVKSEWSRLRRQIVPKIGQLTNDAQSIAQISQQLVEILRPSRGPPHPEAIYLSLCSSLAKAILLQAETEVTAKKVSAGPLAQVAFNLLDTLDAFPVIFFAKLVQRCGGWAIPVVIPREDADGTTWPSREAYFKACGWRKSSTGEGLESTEEYSNRVSAMMRVYFHILKIRPVNKPLERPYHVSRYWAWFARMLNDTELLKAAVAPELLYSTPSDPRFKVFNLTFCLPAALDVMGLQAKDIWGQQWIKVLALVHQGVTTGYENGKLIGGDSAEGAAARTRVVVALENIVNGVESADS
;
A
#
# COMPACT_ATOMS: atom_id res chain seq x y z
N MET A 1 28.92 88.29 51.42
CA MET A 1 27.70 88.81 52.08
C MET A 1 26.70 87.64 52.12
N ARG A 2 26.45 87.00 53.28
CA ARG A 2 25.25 87.18 54.16
C ARG A 2 23.94 87.12 53.33
N PHE A 3 22.95 86.24 53.45
CA PHE A 3 22.38 85.43 54.56
C PHE A 3 21.60 84.19 54.05
N SER A 4 21.19 83.37 55.02
CA SER A 4 20.46 82.08 55.10
C SER A 4 18.97 82.00 54.68
N ALA A 5 18.55 80.85 54.10
CA ALA A 5 17.45 79.88 54.40
C ALA A 5 16.03 80.31 54.94
N PRO A 6 15.00 79.42 55.10
CA PRO A 6 14.30 78.46 54.20
C PRO A 6 12.73 78.32 54.41
N ARG A 7 12.09 77.35 53.70
CA ARG A 7 10.74 76.68 53.91
C ARG A 7 9.47 77.50 53.56
N SER A 8 8.37 76.98 52.99
CA SER A 8 7.55 75.79 53.35
C SER A 8 6.63 75.28 52.21
N ALA A 9 5.94 74.17 52.49
CA ALA A 9 5.17 73.28 51.61
C ALA A 9 3.65 73.58 51.45
N SER A 10 3.02 72.90 50.48
CA SER A 10 1.64 72.32 50.42
C SER A 10 0.89 72.63 49.10
N PRO A 11 -0.19 71.91 48.71
CA PRO A 11 -0.29 70.48 48.38
C PRO A 11 -0.99 70.22 47.01
N SER A 12 -0.98 68.96 46.56
CA SER A 12 -1.63 68.43 45.33
C SER A 12 -3.14 68.71 45.21
N PRO A 13 -3.69 68.56 43.98
CA PRO A 13 -4.95 67.84 43.85
C PRO A 13 -4.94 66.75 42.76
N VAL A 14 -5.51 65.61 43.15
CA VAL A 14 -5.94 64.49 42.31
C VAL A 14 -7.19 64.91 41.52
N ARG A 15 -7.21 64.67 40.20
CA ARG A 15 -8.42 64.54 39.36
C ARG A 15 -8.24 63.24 38.58
N GLY A 16 -9.10 62.24 38.60
CA GLY A 16 -10.55 62.22 38.78
C GLY A 16 -11.10 61.45 37.57
N ARG A 17 -11.14 60.11 37.65
CA ARG A 17 -11.78 59.25 36.64
C ARG A 17 -13.29 59.44 36.74
N ILE A 18 -13.93 59.79 35.63
CA ILE A 18 -15.39 59.83 35.52
C ILE A 18 -15.87 58.53 34.86
N ARG A 19 -16.83 57.90 35.54
CA ARG A 19 -17.67 56.78 35.08
C ARG A 19 -18.99 57.33 34.51
N SER A 20 -19.72 56.42 33.85
CA SER A 20 -21.19 56.26 33.70
C SER A 20 -21.68 56.49 32.26
N SER A 21 -22.10 55.43 31.54
CA SER A 21 -23.41 54.73 31.59
C SER A 21 -24.20 55.16 30.34
N SER A 22 -25.03 54.40 29.62
CA SER A 22 -25.90 53.23 29.83
C SER A 22 -26.39 52.87 28.39
N THR A 23 -26.86 51.69 27.99
CA THR A 23 -28.19 51.13 28.30
C THR A 23 -28.41 49.86 27.46
N PHE A 24 -29.21 48.94 28.01
CA PHE A 24 -29.76 47.68 27.48
C PHE A 24 -28.92 46.42 27.67
N GLY A 25 -29.26 45.71 28.75
CA GLY A 25 -28.95 44.29 28.97
C GLY A 25 -30.18 43.41 28.78
N VAL A 26 -30.00 42.11 29.00
CA VAL A 26 -30.94 41.07 29.50
C VAL A 26 -30.13 39.75 29.61
N PRO A 27 -30.47 38.83 30.54
CA PRO A 27 -29.53 38.29 31.52
C PRO A 27 -29.18 36.80 31.39
N ASP A 28 -28.23 36.42 32.24
CA ASP A 28 -27.73 35.09 32.59
C ASP A 28 -28.43 34.63 33.90
N ASP A 29 -28.89 33.38 33.95
CA ASP A 29 -29.37 32.65 35.15
C ASP A 29 -29.10 31.15 34.87
N SER A 30 -28.11 30.51 35.50
CA SER A 30 -28.12 29.89 36.84
C SER A 30 -28.68 28.45 36.88
N ASP A 31 -27.76 27.51 37.13
CA ASP A 31 -27.83 26.25 37.89
C ASP A 31 -29.11 25.41 37.94
N SER A 32 -28.98 24.13 37.56
CA SER A 32 -29.44 23.00 38.39
C SER A 32 -28.90 21.66 37.86
N GLU A 33 -28.14 20.96 38.70
CA GLU A 33 -28.03 19.50 38.65
C GLU A 33 -29.25 18.89 39.35
N ASP A 34 -29.85 17.82 38.81
CA ASP A 34 -30.13 16.62 39.62
C ASP A 34 -30.54 15.38 38.81
N TYR A 35 -30.45 14.26 39.52
CA TYR A 35 -30.29 12.84 39.19
C TYR A 35 -31.56 12.03 38.75
N LEU A 36 -31.30 10.80 38.23
CA LEU A 36 -32.12 9.55 38.06
C LEU A 36 -33.00 9.42 36.79
N SER A 37 -32.69 8.54 35.83
CA SER A 37 -32.69 7.04 35.79
C SER A 37 -34.06 6.40 35.60
N GLU A 38 -34.33 5.81 34.42
CA GLU A 38 -34.83 4.42 34.28
C GLU A 38 -34.89 3.91 32.81
N LEU A 39 -34.24 2.75 32.60
CA LEU A 39 -34.57 1.55 31.79
C LEU A 39 -34.93 1.60 30.27
N GLU A 40 -34.02 0.99 29.50
CA GLU A 40 -34.20 0.03 28.39
C GLU A 40 -35.04 0.36 27.13
N SER A 41 -34.37 0.44 25.97
CA SER A 41 -34.31 -0.65 24.96
C SER A 41 -33.96 -0.10 23.56
N SER A 42 -33.04 -0.79 22.87
CA SER A 42 -32.87 -0.84 21.41
C SER A 42 -32.98 0.45 20.57
N PHE A 43 -31.83 1.03 20.19
CA PHE A 43 -31.50 1.58 18.86
C PHE A 43 -30.26 2.49 19.01
N ASP A 44 -29.06 2.03 18.65
CA ASP A 44 -27.90 2.94 18.58
C ASP A 44 -27.85 3.59 17.19
N ALA A 45 -28.66 4.62 17.04
CA ALA A 45 -28.50 5.69 16.08
C ALA A 45 -28.18 6.96 16.87
N ASP A 46 -26.90 7.30 17.02
CA ASP A 46 -26.47 8.63 17.47
C ASP A 46 -25.64 9.29 16.38
N SER A 47 -26.33 10.14 15.63
CA SER A 47 -25.84 11.47 15.31
C SER A 47 -25.64 12.26 16.59
N ASP A 48 -24.56 13.02 16.71
CA ASP A 48 -24.64 14.33 17.35
C ASP A 48 -23.62 15.28 16.75
N TYR A 49 -24.17 16.43 16.37
CA TYR A 49 -23.51 17.64 15.93
C TYR A 49 -22.96 18.36 17.16
N ASP A 50 -21.69 18.77 17.11
CA ASP A 50 -21.18 19.85 17.95
C ASP A 50 -20.61 20.93 17.02
N ALA A 51 -21.40 21.99 16.84
CA ALA A 51 -21.01 23.21 16.18
C ALA A 51 -20.18 24.07 17.14
N ALA A 52 -18.86 24.03 16.98
CA ALA A 52 -17.95 24.95 17.67
C ALA A 52 -17.76 26.22 16.84
N SER A 53 -18.51 27.26 17.20
CA SER A 53 -18.26 28.65 16.81
C SER A 53 -17.04 29.20 17.56
N ILE A 54 -15.95 29.50 16.85
CA ILE A 54 -14.88 30.36 17.36
C ILE A 54 -14.70 31.52 16.39
N ALA A 55 -15.09 32.70 16.88
CA ALA A 55 -14.83 33.99 16.29
C ALA A 55 -13.31 34.24 16.22
N SER A 56 -12.83 34.73 15.09
CA SER A 56 -11.60 35.51 15.03
C SER A 56 -11.83 36.80 14.29
N SER A 57 -11.42 37.85 14.98
CA SER A 57 -11.35 39.25 14.61
C SER A 57 -10.69 39.48 13.25
N SER A 58 -11.38 40.20 12.37
CA SER A 58 -10.75 41.00 11.32
C SER A 58 -11.63 42.19 10.97
N SER A 59 -11.08 43.39 11.11
CA SER A 59 -11.54 44.63 10.48
C SER A 59 -10.34 45.21 9.70
N PRO A 60 -10.56 46.10 8.73
CA PRO A 60 -11.56 46.03 7.66
C PRO A 60 -10.94 46.35 6.29
N SER A 61 -11.41 45.74 5.20
CA SER A 61 -11.15 46.29 3.87
C SER A 61 -12.24 45.91 2.88
N GLY A 62 -12.96 46.94 2.42
CA GLY A 62 -13.35 47.09 1.02
C GLY A 62 -14.34 46.09 0.45
N SER A 63 -15.62 46.34 0.73
CA SER A 63 -16.78 45.78 0.02
C SER A 63 -16.69 45.95 -1.50
N SER A 64 -16.75 44.85 -2.24
CA SER A 64 -17.07 44.79 -3.67
C SER A 64 -18.04 43.63 -3.90
N TYR A 65 -19.33 43.94 -3.98
CA TYR A 65 -20.39 43.00 -4.38
C TYR A 65 -20.36 42.83 -5.90
N ASP A 66 -20.13 41.61 -6.38
CA ASP A 66 -20.50 41.17 -7.73
C ASP A 66 -21.93 40.62 -7.72
N LEU A 67 -22.88 41.47 -8.08
CA LEU A 67 -24.15 41.07 -8.70
C LEU A 67 -23.92 41.03 -10.22
N VAL A 68 -23.33 39.95 -10.73
CA VAL A 68 -23.22 39.71 -12.17
C VAL A 68 -24.08 38.51 -12.55
N ALA A 69 -25.40 38.75 -12.55
CA ALA A 69 -26.36 37.89 -13.23
C ALA A 69 -27.72 38.61 -13.40
N ASP A 70 -27.76 39.83 -13.95
CA ASP A 70 -28.98 40.39 -14.57
C ASP A 70 -28.78 41.75 -15.28
N LEU A 71 -27.83 41.85 -16.22
CA LEU A 71 -27.69 43.03 -17.08
C LEU A 71 -27.77 42.70 -18.58
N GLY A 72 -28.71 41.83 -18.94
CA GLY A 72 -29.07 41.57 -20.33
C GLY A 72 -30.04 42.60 -20.95
N LYS A 73 -30.49 43.63 -20.22
CA LYS A 73 -31.55 44.55 -20.70
C LYS A 73 -31.40 46.00 -20.20
N ILE A 74 -30.27 46.67 -20.42
CA ILE A 74 -30.25 48.14 -20.42
C ILE A 74 -29.37 48.63 -21.57
N SER A 75 -30.02 49.00 -22.68
CA SER A 75 -29.42 49.81 -23.74
C SER A 75 -29.15 51.22 -23.19
N LEU A 76 -27.96 51.45 -22.62
CA LEU A 76 -27.46 52.80 -22.36
C LEU A 76 -26.71 53.31 -23.60
N ARG A 77 -27.47 53.85 -24.57
CA ARG A 77 -26.89 54.87 -25.46
C ARG A 77 -26.50 56.07 -24.61
N PRO A 78 -25.27 56.60 -24.70
CA PRO A 78 -24.92 57.83 -24.02
C PRO A 78 -25.81 58.95 -24.57
N ARG A 79 -26.65 59.55 -23.71
CA ARG A 79 -27.28 60.83 -24.04
C ARG A 79 -26.16 61.86 -24.08
N HIS A 80 -26.00 62.52 -25.23
CA HIS A 80 -25.14 63.68 -25.39
C HIS A 80 -25.55 64.74 -24.38
N ILE A 81 -24.84 64.83 -23.26
CA ILE A 81 -24.83 66.03 -22.43
C ILE A 81 -23.89 66.98 -23.17
N ALA A 82 -24.43 68.06 -23.73
CA ALA A 82 -23.63 69.10 -24.34
C ALA A 82 -22.72 69.69 -23.26
N ARG A 83 -21.42 69.39 -23.35
CA ARG A 83 -20.41 69.94 -22.45
C ARG A 83 -20.29 71.43 -22.71
N THR A 84 -20.05 72.21 -21.67
CA THR A 84 -19.81 73.63 -21.86
C THR A 84 -18.44 73.84 -22.53
N PRO A 85 -18.26 74.89 -23.36
CA PRO A 85 -16.97 75.15 -24.01
C PRO A 85 -15.78 75.32 -23.05
N LEU A 86 -16.06 75.65 -21.78
CA LEU A 86 -15.06 75.78 -20.73
C LEU A 86 -14.54 74.41 -20.25
N GLU A 87 -15.44 73.43 -20.10
CA GLU A 87 -15.09 72.06 -19.69
C GLU A 87 -14.29 71.33 -20.77
N GLU A 88 -14.59 71.58 -22.05
CA GLU A 88 -13.81 71.03 -23.17
C GLU A 88 -12.37 71.56 -23.18
N ARG A 89 -12.18 72.87 -22.95
CA ARG A 89 -10.82 73.44 -22.83
C ARG A 89 -10.05 72.88 -21.64
N GLN A 90 -10.69 72.73 -20.48
CA GLN A 90 -10.05 72.15 -19.30
C GLN A 90 -9.63 70.68 -19.53
N LEU A 91 -10.48 69.91 -20.22
CA LEU A 91 -10.16 68.55 -20.64
C LEU A 91 -9.02 68.52 -21.65
N GLU A 92 -9.01 69.43 -22.62
CA GLU A 92 -7.92 69.53 -23.60
C GLU A 92 -6.60 69.93 -22.94
N GLU A 93 -6.60 70.87 -21.98
CA GLU A 93 -5.42 71.27 -21.21
C GLU A 93 -4.91 70.16 -20.30
N THR A 94 -5.81 69.40 -19.65
CA THR A 94 -5.41 68.22 -18.86
C THR A 94 -4.88 67.10 -19.75
N VAL A 95 -5.50 66.83 -20.89
CA VAL A 95 -5.00 65.83 -21.84
C VAL A 95 -3.66 66.29 -22.44
N ALA A 96 -3.49 67.59 -22.74
CA ALA A 96 -2.24 68.15 -23.24
C ALA A 96 -1.12 68.06 -22.19
N SER A 97 -1.39 68.38 -20.93
CA SER A 97 -0.41 68.26 -19.83
C SER A 97 -0.03 66.81 -19.54
N ILE A 98 -0.99 65.87 -19.57
CA ILE A 98 -0.72 64.44 -19.47
C ILE A 98 0.15 63.97 -20.64
N ARG A 99 -0.15 64.41 -21.87
CA ARG A 99 0.66 64.11 -23.07
C ARG A 99 2.06 64.71 -22.99
N LEU A 100 2.21 65.91 -22.42
CA LEU A 100 3.52 66.55 -22.25
C LEU A 100 4.38 65.79 -21.22
N ARG A 101 3.77 65.36 -20.11
CA ARG A 101 4.45 64.58 -19.07
C ARG A 101 4.81 63.16 -19.51
N THR A 102 3.98 62.52 -20.33
CA THR A 102 4.26 61.17 -20.86
C THR A 102 5.27 61.17 -22.02
N ARG A 103 5.46 62.30 -22.70
CA ARG A 103 6.49 62.46 -23.76
C ARG A 103 7.80 63.04 -23.25
N TYR A 104 7.85 63.55 -22.02
CA TYR A 104 9.10 64.00 -21.41
C TYR A 104 9.90 62.79 -20.93
N HIS A 105 10.90 62.43 -21.71
CA HIS A 105 11.89 61.42 -21.34
C HIS A 105 13.00 62.13 -20.56
N ASP A 106 13.10 61.86 -19.26
CA ASP A 106 14.24 62.29 -18.47
C ASP A 106 15.43 61.34 -18.76
N PRO A 107 16.53 61.84 -19.37
CA PRO A 107 17.70 61.02 -19.67
C PRO A 107 18.30 60.35 -18.42
N TYR A 108 18.15 60.98 -17.25
CA TYR A 108 18.64 60.41 -15.99
C TYR A 108 17.82 59.19 -15.56
N GLU A 109 16.50 59.24 -15.67
CA GLU A 109 15.64 58.09 -15.32
C GLU A 109 15.85 56.90 -16.26
N GLU A 110 16.09 57.15 -17.56
CA GLU A 110 16.39 56.08 -18.52
C GLU A 110 17.75 55.45 -18.24
N TRP A 111 18.74 56.27 -17.91
CA TRP A 111 20.05 55.78 -17.46
C TRP A 111 19.94 54.95 -16.17
N GLU A 112 19.17 55.39 -15.17
CA GLU A 112 18.95 54.63 -13.93
C GLU A 112 18.23 53.29 -14.22
N ARG A 113 17.19 53.30 -15.06
CA ARG A 113 16.47 52.09 -15.49
C ARG A 113 17.38 51.11 -16.22
N SER A 114 18.21 51.59 -17.14
CA SER A 114 19.17 50.75 -17.86
C SER A 114 20.23 50.17 -16.92
N THR A 115 20.79 50.99 -16.04
CA THR A 115 21.81 50.57 -15.07
C THR A 115 21.26 49.53 -14.10
N ARG A 116 20.04 49.72 -13.59
CA ARG A 116 19.36 48.72 -12.73
C ARG A 116 19.15 47.41 -13.49
N LYS A 117 18.71 47.47 -14.75
CA LYS A 117 18.48 46.27 -15.59
C LYS A 117 19.78 45.51 -15.86
N ASP A 118 20.89 46.21 -16.12
CA ASP A 118 22.17 45.59 -16.38
C ASP A 118 22.81 45.03 -15.10
N ALA A 119 22.67 45.71 -13.96
CA ALA A 119 23.07 45.18 -12.66
C ALA A 119 22.33 43.87 -12.32
N PHE A 120 21.01 43.80 -12.56
CA PHE A 120 20.23 42.57 -12.38
C PHE A 120 20.68 41.43 -13.32
N ARG A 121 21.03 41.74 -14.56
CA ARG A 121 21.53 40.75 -15.52
C ARG A 121 22.88 40.19 -15.09
N THR A 122 23.79 41.06 -14.64
CA THR A 122 25.11 40.66 -14.14
C THR A 122 24.98 39.80 -12.89
N ALA A 123 24.20 40.24 -11.89
CA ALA A 123 23.95 39.46 -10.67
C ALA A 123 23.34 38.08 -10.96
N ARG A 124 22.41 37.99 -11.92
CA ARG A 124 21.81 36.70 -12.32
C ARG A 124 22.81 35.77 -13.00
N ARG A 125 23.71 36.31 -13.84
CA ARG A 125 24.79 35.53 -14.48
C ARG A 125 25.77 35.02 -13.43
N GLU A 126 26.23 35.89 -12.53
CA GLU A 126 27.15 35.52 -11.45
C GLU A 126 26.54 34.43 -10.57
N TYR A 127 25.29 34.61 -10.12
CA TYR A 127 24.58 33.60 -9.33
C TYR A 127 24.49 32.26 -10.06
N SER A 128 24.14 32.27 -11.36
CA SER A 128 24.08 31.06 -12.17
C SER A 128 25.45 30.36 -12.29
N THR A 129 26.54 31.13 -12.43
CA THR A 129 27.89 30.57 -12.53
C THR A 129 28.36 29.97 -11.20
N VAL A 130 28.09 30.65 -10.08
CA VAL A 130 28.43 30.15 -8.74
C VAL A 130 27.63 28.88 -8.42
N GLN A 131 26.35 28.86 -8.76
CA GLN A 131 25.51 27.68 -8.57
C GLN A 131 26.01 26.50 -9.40
N ALA A 132 26.37 26.71 -10.67
CA ALA A 132 26.92 25.67 -11.53
C ALA A 132 28.26 25.12 -11.00
N GLN A 133 29.14 26.00 -10.49
CA GLN A 133 30.40 25.59 -9.88
C GLN A 133 30.18 24.75 -8.61
N LEU A 134 29.22 25.13 -7.76
CA LEU A 134 28.89 24.40 -6.54
C LEU A 134 28.34 23.01 -6.86
N HIS A 135 27.44 22.90 -7.86
CA HIS A 135 26.96 21.60 -8.32
C HIS A 135 28.08 20.74 -8.89
N ALA A 136 28.97 21.30 -9.73
CA ALA A 136 30.10 20.56 -10.28
C ALA A 136 31.06 20.05 -9.18
N GLN A 137 31.31 20.83 -8.14
CA GLN A 137 32.12 20.40 -6.99
C GLN A 137 31.44 19.27 -6.21
N GLN A 138 30.14 19.36 -5.97
CA GLN A 138 29.38 18.29 -5.31
C GLN A 138 29.38 17.00 -6.11
N GLU A 139 29.23 17.08 -7.43
CA GLU A 139 29.31 15.92 -8.32
C GLU A 139 30.69 15.26 -8.30
N GLN A 140 31.76 16.05 -8.30
CA GLN A 140 33.13 15.54 -8.18
C GLN A 140 33.34 14.77 -6.86
N LEU A 141 32.91 15.35 -5.74
CA LEU A 141 33.01 14.68 -4.43
C LEU A 141 32.21 13.38 -4.38
N ARG A 142 30.99 13.37 -4.93
CA ARG A 142 30.16 12.15 -5.02
C ARG A 142 30.84 11.09 -5.89
N ALA A 143 31.36 11.47 -7.05
CA ALA A 143 32.06 10.55 -7.95
C ALA A 143 33.32 9.95 -7.30
N GLU A 144 34.08 10.73 -6.52
CA GLU A 144 35.23 10.23 -5.76
C GLU A 144 34.82 9.24 -4.66
N GLU A 145 33.75 9.54 -3.90
CA GLU A 145 33.23 8.61 -2.91
C GLU A 145 32.72 7.32 -3.54
N GLU A 146 32.02 7.39 -4.66
CA GLU A 146 31.54 6.24 -5.41
C GLU A 146 32.70 5.37 -5.90
N ARG A 147 33.76 5.99 -6.46
CA ARG A 147 34.99 5.27 -6.84
C ARG A 147 35.62 4.56 -5.65
N ARG A 148 35.68 5.22 -4.47
CA ARG A 148 36.21 4.62 -3.25
C ARG A 148 35.38 3.43 -2.79
N ARG A 149 34.05 3.55 -2.79
CA ARG A 149 33.13 2.47 -2.43
C ARG A 149 33.21 1.31 -3.42
N ALA A 150 33.24 1.59 -4.72
CA ALA A 150 33.40 0.58 -5.76
C ALA A 150 34.71 -0.19 -5.62
N ALA A 151 35.82 0.49 -5.30
CA ALA A 151 37.10 -0.16 -5.03
C ALA A 151 37.05 -1.07 -3.78
N GLN A 152 36.34 -0.67 -2.72
CA GLN A 152 36.16 -1.50 -1.53
C GLN A 152 35.30 -2.73 -1.82
N VAL A 153 34.19 -2.57 -2.54
CA VAL A 153 33.31 -3.68 -2.95
C VAL A 153 34.07 -4.64 -3.87
N GLY A 154 34.88 -4.13 -4.80
CA GLY A 154 35.73 -4.95 -5.66
C GLY A 154 36.71 -5.83 -4.87
N LYS A 155 37.33 -5.30 -3.81
CA LYS A 155 38.19 -6.08 -2.91
C LYS A 155 37.41 -7.17 -2.17
N GLN A 156 36.25 -6.82 -1.60
CA GLN A 156 35.40 -7.80 -0.90
C GLN A 156 34.92 -8.92 -1.84
N ALA A 157 34.59 -8.59 -3.09
CA ALA A 157 34.19 -9.58 -4.09
C ALA A 157 35.33 -10.56 -4.43
N GLN A 158 36.56 -10.05 -4.55
CA GLN A 158 37.76 -10.89 -4.77
C GLN A 158 38.00 -11.83 -3.57
N ASP A 159 37.87 -11.34 -2.35
CA ASP A 159 38.03 -12.16 -1.13
C ASP A 159 36.96 -13.26 -1.03
N VAL A 160 35.70 -12.93 -1.34
CA VAL A 160 34.60 -13.90 -1.38
C VAL A 160 34.84 -14.93 -2.47
N GLN A 161 35.27 -14.52 -3.66
CA GLN A 161 35.58 -15.44 -4.76
C GLN A 161 36.70 -16.41 -4.39
N ALA A 162 37.79 -15.90 -3.79
CA ALA A 162 38.89 -16.74 -3.31
C ALA A 162 38.44 -17.76 -2.25
N ASN A 163 37.54 -17.36 -1.35
CA ASN A 163 36.97 -18.26 -0.35
C ASN A 163 36.05 -19.33 -0.97
N VAL A 164 35.22 -18.95 -1.95
CA VAL A 164 34.36 -19.90 -2.67
C VAL A 164 35.20 -20.91 -3.45
N GLU A 165 36.26 -20.48 -4.13
CA GLU A 165 37.19 -21.37 -4.82
C GLU A 165 37.91 -22.33 -3.87
N ARG A 166 38.29 -21.86 -2.68
CA ARG A 166 38.86 -22.70 -1.61
C ARG A 166 37.87 -23.77 -1.16
N GLN A 167 36.62 -23.38 -0.89
CA GLN A 167 35.56 -24.31 -0.49
C GLN A 167 35.25 -25.34 -1.58
N ARG A 168 35.17 -24.92 -2.85
CA ARG A 168 34.99 -25.84 -3.99
C ARG A 168 36.11 -26.87 -4.05
N ARG A 169 37.36 -26.48 -3.81
CA ARG A 169 38.51 -27.39 -3.78
C ARG A 169 38.37 -28.45 -2.68
N LEU A 170 38.00 -28.02 -1.47
CA LEU A 170 37.75 -28.92 -0.34
C LEU A 170 36.60 -29.90 -0.62
N LEU A 171 35.51 -29.43 -1.21
CA LEU A 171 34.38 -30.28 -1.58
C LEU A 171 34.81 -31.32 -2.61
N LEU A 172 35.53 -30.93 -3.67
CA LEU A 172 36.04 -31.86 -4.68
C LEU A 172 36.99 -32.92 -4.08
N GLU A 173 37.83 -32.54 -3.12
CA GLU A 173 38.69 -33.48 -2.41
C GLU A 173 37.87 -34.46 -1.55
N SER A 174 36.83 -33.97 -0.87
CA SER A 174 35.93 -34.83 -0.08
C SER A 174 35.14 -35.79 -0.97
N GLU A 175 34.63 -35.33 -2.12
CA GLU A 175 33.91 -36.17 -3.08
C GLU A 175 34.80 -37.26 -3.66
N LYS A 176 36.07 -36.94 -3.96
CA LYS A 176 37.04 -37.95 -4.42
C LYS A 176 37.27 -39.03 -3.37
N LYS A 177 37.47 -38.64 -2.11
CA LYS A 177 37.61 -39.61 -1.01
C LYS A 177 36.38 -40.50 -0.87
N MET A 178 35.18 -39.91 -0.90
CA MET A 178 33.93 -40.67 -0.83
C MET A 178 33.75 -41.63 -2.02
N LYS A 179 34.17 -41.23 -3.23
CA LYS A 179 34.17 -42.09 -4.41
C LYS A 179 35.16 -43.24 -4.28
N GLU A 180 36.38 -42.97 -3.82
CA GLU A 180 37.39 -44.00 -3.57
C GLU A 180 36.93 -45.02 -2.51
N GLU A 181 36.32 -44.55 -1.43
CA GLU A 181 35.71 -45.40 -0.39
C GLU A 181 34.51 -46.20 -0.92
N TRP A 182 33.69 -45.59 -1.79
CA TRP A 182 32.57 -46.26 -2.44
C TRP A 182 33.07 -47.36 -3.39
N ASP A 183 34.04 -47.06 -4.24
CA ASP A 183 34.61 -48.00 -5.20
C ASP A 183 35.33 -49.15 -4.49
N ALA A 184 36.00 -48.88 -3.36
CA ALA A 184 36.59 -49.91 -2.51
C ALA A 184 35.52 -50.87 -1.95
N ARG A 185 34.41 -50.33 -1.40
CA ARG A 185 33.28 -51.14 -0.91
C ARG A 185 32.61 -51.92 -2.04
N ASN A 186 32.44 -51.31 -3.20
CA ASN A 186 31.81 -51.93 -4.35
C ASN A 186 32.67 -53.10 -4.87
N ARG A 187 33.99 -52.92 -4.96
CA ARG A 187 34.93 -54.01 -5.29
C ARG A 187 34.82 -55.19 -4.31
N GLN A 188 34.81 -54.92 -3.00
CA GLN A 188 34.63 -55.98 -2.00
C GLN A 188 33.29 -56.70 -2.13
N LEU A 189 32.23 -55.99 -2.52
CA LEU A 189 30.92 -56.60 -2.76
C LEU A 189 30.95 -57.50 -4.00
N TRP A 190 31.56 -57.05 -5.10
CA TRP A 190 31.73 -57.84 -6.32
C TRP A 190 32.55 -59.10 -6.08
N GLU A 191 33.67 -59.01 -5.35
CA GLU A 191 34.47 -60.19 -4.97
C GLU A 191 33.65 -61.22 -4.18
N ARG A 192 32.76 -60.76 -3.27
CA ARG A 192 31.85 -61.66 -2.54
C ARG A 192 30.80 -62.28 -3.45
N ILE A 193 30.23 -61.51 -4.38
CA ILE A 193 29.23 -62.00 -5.34
C ILE A 193 29.87 -63.04 -6.28
N GLU A 194 31.05 -62.76 -6.83
CA GLU A 194 31.80 -63.70 -7.68
C GLU A 194 32.15 -64.99 -6.92
N ALA A 195 32.55 -64.89 -5.65
CA ALA A 195 32.80 -66.06 -4.82
C ALA A 195 31.53 -66.91 -4.63
N VAL A 196 30.36 -66.28 -4.40
CA VAL A 196 29.07 -66.99 -4.27
C VAL A 196 28.64 -67.60 -5.61
N ILE A 197 28.75 -66.85 -6.72
CA ILE A 197 28.43 -67.34 -8.06
C ILE A 197 29.29 -68.55 -8.38
N LYS A 198 30.61 -68.49 -8.16
CA LYS A 198 31.52 -69.62 -8.40
C LYS A 198 31.15 -70.85 -7.56
N MET A 199 30.82 -70.64 -6.28
CA MET A 199 30.36 -71.73 -5.41
C MET A 199 29.03 -72.35 -5.87
N GLU A 200 28.15 -71.57 -6.50
CA GLU A 200 26.87 -72.05 -7.01
C GLU A 200 27.01 -72.67 -8.41
N GLU A 201 27.86 -72.13 -9.27
CA GLU A 201 28.26 -72.71 -10.55
C GLU A 201 28.94 -74.07 -10.34
N ASP A 202 29.83 -74.21 -9.35
CA ASP A 202 30.45 -75.49 -8.99
C ASP A 202 29.43 -76.52 -8.48
N LYS A 203 28.32 -76.08 -7.84
CA LYS A 203 27.21 -76.95 -7.42
C LYS A 203 26.30 -77.31 -8.58
N VAL A 204 25.98 -76.35 -9.44
CA VAL A 204 25.13 -76.56 -10.62
C VAL A 204 25.84 -77.43 -11.64
N ALA A 205 27.14 -77.25 -11.87
CA ALA A 205 27.95 -78.11 -12.73
C ALA A 205 27.92 -79.58 -12.25
N LYS A 206 28.05 -79.81 -10.93
CA LYS A 206 27.90 -81.16 -10.34
C LYS A 206 26.50 -81.74 -10.55
N LYS A 207 25.45 -80.95 -10.33
CA LYS A 207 24.05 -81.38 -10.57
C LYS A 207 23.75 -81.61 -12.05
N LEU A 208 24.36 -80.85 -12.95
CA LEU A 208 24.11 -80.93 -14.39
C LEU A 208 24.89 -82.09 -15.03
N GLU A 209 26.04 -82.50 -14.47
CA GLU A 209 26.68 -83.79 -14.81
C GLU A 209 25.85 -84.99 -14.35
N GLU A 210 25.14 -84.88 -13.22
CA GLU A 210 24.20 -85.90 -12.74
C GLU A 210 22.91 -85.94 -13.59
N GLU A 211 22.40 -84.78 -14.03
CA GLU A 211 21.19 -84.68 -14.85
C GLU A 211 21.44 -85.00 -16.34
N ARG A 212 22.63 -84.69 -16.89
CA ARG A 212 23.02 -85.13 -18.26
C ARG A 212 23.05 -86.66 -18.38
N LYS A 213 23.40 -87.37 -17.31
CA LYS A 213 23.34 -88.83 -17.25
C LYS A 213 21.91 -89.38 -17.17
N ALA A 214 20.93 -88.56 -16.75
CA ALA A 214 19.52 -88.95 -16.67
C ALA A 214 18.69 -88.57 -17.92
N LYS A 215 19.04 -87.46 -18.61
CA LYS A 215 18.33 -87.01 -19.82
C LYS A 215 18.67 -87.78 -21.09
N GLU A 216 19.83 -88.42 -21.16
CA GLU A 216 20.18 -89.34 -22.27
C GLU A 216 19.26 -90.59 -22.31
N GLU A 217 18.59 -90.93 -21.21
CA GLU A 217 17.59 -92.00 -21.14
C GLU A 217 16.15 -91.57 -21.48
N GLU A 218 15.80 -90.29 -21.28
CA GLU A 218 14.40 -89.84 -21.42
C GLU A 218 14.06 -89.24 -22.81
N GLU A 219 15.06 -88.78 -23.56
CA GLU A 219 14.84 -88.19 -24.90
C GLU A 219 14.53 -89.21 -26.01
N ARG A 220 14.63 -90.52 -25.71
CA ARG A 220 14.18 -91.62 -26.60
C ARG A 220 12.67 -91.87 -26.58
N LYS A 221 11.90 -91.22 -25.70
CA LYS A 221 10.47 -91.57 -25.48
C LYS A 221 9.44 -90.47 -25.75
N LYS A 222 9.83 -89.24 -26.12
CA LYS A 222 8.87 -88.11 -26.27
C LYS A 222 8.71 -87.54 -27.68
N LYS A 223 9.43 -88.04 -28.69
CA LYS A 223 9.32 -87.54 -30.09
C LYS A 223 8.18 -88.16 -30.93
N GLU A 224 7.30 -88.98 -30.35
CA GLU A 224 6.25 -89.68 -31.12
C GLU A 224 4.80 -89.16 -30.87
N ALA A 225 4.60 -88.23 -29.93
CA ALA A 225 3.25 -87.81 -29.52
C ALA A 225 2.81 -86.41 -30.01
N GLU A 226 3.70 -85.61 -30.59
CA GLU A 226 3.44 -84.19 -30.87
C GLU A 226 3.08 -83.85 -32.33
N LEU A 227 2.90 -84.86 -33.20
CA LEU A 227 2.55 -84.63 -34.62
C LEU A 227 1.08 -84.92 -34.95
N LYS A 228 0.26 -85.40 -34.01
CA LYS A 228 -1.14 -85.79 -34.26
C LYS A 228 -2.22 -84.80 -33.80
N ARG A 229 -1.84 -83.66 -33.21
CA ARG A 229 -2.81 -82.64 -32.71
C ARG A 229 -2.92 -81.37 -33.55
N ARG A 230 -2.19 -81.26 -34.66
CA ARG A 230 -2.11 -80.01 -35.45
C ARG A 230 -3.00 -79.92 -36.70
N LEU A 231 -3.77 -80.96 -37.05
CA LEU A 231 -4.50 -80.99 -38.34
C LEU A 231 -6.03 -80.94 -38.23
N GLU A 232 -6.59 -80.83 -37.02
CA GLU A 232 -8.05 -80.86 -36.81
C GLU A 232 -8.66 -79.52 -36.37
N GLU A 233 -7.83 -78.52 -36.05
CA GLU A 233 -8.29 -77.19 -35.63
C GLU A 233 -8.42 -76.18 -36.79
N GLU A 234 -7.94 -76.51 -37.98
CA GLU A 234 -7.82 -75.54 -39.09
C GLU A 234 -9.08 -75.43 -39.97
N LYS A 235 -10.04 -76.37 -39.86
CA LYS A 235 -11.26 -76.37 -40.69
C LYS A 235 -12.52 -75.79 -40.04
N LYS A 236 -12.46 -75.38 -38.76
CA LYS A 236 -13.57 -74.68 -38.08
C LYS A 236 -13.43 -73.15 -38.05
N GLN A 237 -12.31 -72.61 -38.51
CA GLN A 237 -11.98 -71.18 -38.35
C GLN A 237 -12.46 -70.27 -39.49
N GLN A 238 -12.98 -70.78 -40.61
CA GLN A 238 -13.28 -69.93 -41.77
C GLN A 238 -14.75 -69.50 -41.93
N GLU A 239 -15.74 -70.18 -41.32
CA GLU A 239 -17.14 -69.75 -41.39
C GLU A 239 -17.59 -68.86 -40.22
N GLU A 240 -16.90 -68.92 -39.08
CA GLU A 240 -17.17 -68.02 -37.95
C GLU A 240 -16.52 -66.63 -38.12
N ALA A 241 -15.55 -66.51 -39.05
CA ALA A 241 -14.74 -65.31 -39.26
C ALA A 241 -15.46 -64.17 -40.00
N ALA A 242 -16.59 -64.41 -40.68
CA ALA A 242 -17.30 -63.37 -41.43
C ALA A 242 -18.44 -62.70 -40.63
N LYS A 243 -19.14 -63.46 -39.77
CA LYS A 243 -20.16 -62.92 -38.86
C LYS A 243 -19.56 -62.17 -37.67
N ARG A 244 -18.38 -62.61 -37.21
CA ARG A 244 -17.61 -61.92 -36.16
C ARG A 244 -17.08 -60.56 -36.63
N LYS A 245 -16.61 -60.42 -37.88
CA LYS A 245 -16.04 -59.17 -38.40
C LYS A 245 -17.02 -57.99 -38.47
N ALA A 246 -18.31 -58.23 -38.76
CA ALA A 246 -19.32 -57.16 -38.85
C ALA A 246 -19.88 -56.72 -37.49
N GLU A 247 -19.92 -57.62 -36.51
CA GLU A 247 -20.28 -57.29 -35.13
C GLU A 247 -19.10 -56.67 -34.36
N GLU A 248 -17.88 -57.06 -34.71
CA GLU A 248 -16.62 -56.54 -34.19
C GLU A 248 -16.33 -55.12 -34.72
N GLU A 249 -16.77 -54.74 -35.92
CA GLU A 249 -16.58 -53.38 -36.44
C GLU A 249 -17.55 -52.36 -35.79
N LYS A 250 -18.80 -52.76 -35.50
CA LYS A 250 -19.74 -51.94 -34.70
C LYS A 250 -19.35 -51.86 -33.23
N LYS A 251 -18.88 -52.98 -32.64
CA LYS A 251 -18.31 -52.97 -31.29
C LYS A 251 -17.03 -52.14 -31.23
N LYS A 252 -16.14 -52.20 -32.22
CA LYS A 252 -14.93 -51.35 -32.29
C LYS A 252 -15.26 -49.87 -32.41
N ALA A 253 -16.30 -49.48 -33.15
CA ALA A 253 -16.70 -48.08 -33.27
C ALA A 253 -17.37 -47.53 -31.99
N GLU A 254 -18.20 -48.33 -31.29
CA GLU A 254 -18.72 -47.97 -29.97
C GLU A 254 -17.65 -47.99 -28.89
N GLU A 255 -16.73 -48.95 -28.94
CA GLU A 255 -15.62 -49.09 -28.00
C GLU A 255 -14.57 -48.00 -28.22
N GLU A 256 -14.34 -47.54 -29.45
CA GLU A 256 -13.46 -46.40 -29.76
C GLU A 256 -14.07 -45.07 -29.32
N LYS A 257 -15.37 -44.86 -29.49
CA LYS A 257 -16.07 -43.68 -28.94
C LYS A 257 -16.11 -43.71 -27.41
N ALA A 258 -16.42 -44.85 -26.81
CA ALA A 258 -16.38 -45.01 -25.36
C ALA A 258 -14.96 -44.89 -24.80
N LYS A 259 -13.93 -45.26 -25.57
CA LYS A 259 -12.52 -45.09 -25.20
C LYS A 259 -12.06 -43.65 -25.36
N GLN A 260 -12.53 -42.91 -26.36
CA GLN A 260 -12.29 -41.47 -26.50
C GLN A 260 -12.98 -40.66 -25.40
N GLU A 261 -14.23 -40.97 -25.06
CA GLU A 261 -14.93 -40.32 -23.94
C GLU A 261 -14.29 -40.67 -22.59
N LYS A 262 -13.89 -41.93 -22.38
CA LYS A 262 -13.12 -42.32 -21.20
C LYS A 262 -11.75 -41.67 -21.15
N GLU A 263 -11.04 -41.53 -22.26
CA GLU A 263 -9.72 -40.88 -22.32
C GLU A 263 -9.84 -39.36 -22.11
N GLU A 264 -10.91 -38.72 -22.57
CA GLU A 264 -11.18 -37.30 -22.29
C GLU A 264 -11.62 -37.08 -20.83
N GLU A 265 -12.46 -37.96 -20.28
CA GLU A 265 -12.86 -37.92 -18.87
C GLU A 265 -11.67 -38.26 -17.95
N GLU A 266 -10.81 -39.19 -18.35
CA GLU A 266 -9.59 -39.56 -17.63
C GLU A 266 -8.52 -38.48 -17.76
N LYS A 267 -8.37 -37.81 -18.91
CA LYS A 267 -7.53 -36.59 -19.03
C LYS A 267 -8.08 -35.44 -18.19
N ARG A 268 -9.39 -35.25 -18.12
CA ARG A 268 -10.02 -34.25 -17.23
C ARG A 268 -9.83 -34.59 -15.76
N LYS A 269 -10.00 -35.86 -15.38
CA LYS A 269 -9.76 -36.34 -14.01
C LYS A 269 -8.28 -36.24 -13.66
N GLN A 270 -7.36 -36.64 -14.54
CA GLN A 270 -5.93 -36.49 -14.36
C GLN A 270 -5.52 -35.02 -14.29
N ALA A 271 -6.11 -34.13 -15.10
CA ALA A 271 -5.85 -32.70 -15.02
C ALA A 271 -6.40 -32.07 -13.72
N GLU A 272 -7.58 -32.49 -13.26
CA GLU A 272 -8.17 -32.03 -12.00
C GLU A 272 -7.40 -32.59 -10.80
N GLU A 273 -6.98 -33.86 -10.85
CA GLU A 273 -6.18 -34.54 -9.82
C GLU A 273 -4.75 -34.00 -9.79
N GLU A 274 -4.14 -33.71 -10.94
CA GLU A 274 -2.84 -33.02 -11.00
C GLU A 274 -2.96 -31.57 -10.51
N ARG A 275 -4.07 -30.88 -10.80
CA ARG A 275 -4.34 -29.55 -10.26
C ARG A 275 -4.55 -29.61 -8.75
N GLN A 276 -5.31 -30.57 -8.23
CA GLN A 276 -5.49 -30.80 -6.79
C GLN A 276 -4.16 -31.17 -6.12
N ARG A 277 -3.36 -32.04 -6.73
CA ARG A 277 -2.05 -32.43 -6.21
C ARG A 277 -1.10 -31.24 -6.19
N ARG A 278 -1.08 -30.41 -7.23
CA ARG A 278 -0.33 -29.14 -7.23
C ARG A 278 -0.85 -28.17 -6.17
N GLU A 279 -2.17 -28.05 -6.00
CA GLU A 279 -2.78 -27.23 -4.95
C GLU A 279 -2.39 -27.74 -3.55
N ASP A 280 -2.41 -29.05 -3.30
CA ASP A 280 -1.99 -29.69 -2.05
C ASP A 280 -0.48 -29.57 -1.80
N GLU A 281 0.35 -29.77 -2.82
CA GLU A 281 1.80 -29.55 -2.74
C GLU A 281 2.10 -28.08 -2.42
N THR A 282 1.38 -27.13 -3.04
CA THR A 282 1.51 -25.71 -2.70
C THR A 282 1.00 -25.40 -1.30
N LYS A 283 -0.08 -26.07 -0.84
CA LYS A 283 -0.62 -25.91 0.51
C LYS A 283 0.36 -26.44 1.56
N GLN A 284 0.93 -27.62 1.36
CA GLN A 284 1.96 -28.20 2.21
C GLN A 284 3.23 -27.34 2.22
N LEU A 285 3.63 -26.79 1.07
CA LEU A 285 4.77 -25.88 0.99
C LEU A 285 4.49 -24.57 1.74
N ARG A 286 3.25 -24.04 1.66
CA ARG A 286 2.82 -22.85 2.41
C ARG A 286 2.81 -23.09 3.90
N GLU A 287 2.30 -24.24 4.36
CA GLU A 287 2.31 -24.63 5.77
C GLU A 287 3.75 -24.75 6.29
N LYS A 288 4.63 -25.41 5.54
CA LYS A 288 6.07 -25.54 5.88
C LYS A 288 6.80 -24.19 5.94
N LEU A 289 6.40 -23.24 5.11
CA LEU A 289 6.98 -21.89 5.06
C LEU A 289 6.23 -20.87 5.94
N HIS A 290 5.20 -21.29 6.68
CA HIS A 290 4.30 -20.41 7.45
C HIS A 290 3.69 -19.25 6.62
N PHE A 291 3.43 -19.46 5.33
CA PHE A 291 2.75 -18.49 4.47
C PHE A 291 1.23 -18.57 4.69
N MET A 292 0.64 -17.49 5.21
CA MET A 292 -0.81 -17.36 5.36
C MET A 292 -1.47 -16.96 4.03
N THR A 293 -2.66 -17.52 3.75
CA THR A 293 -3.47 -17.08 2.60
C THR A 293 -4.08 -15.69 2.84
N SER A 294 -4.43 -14.97 1.78
CA SER A 294 -5.06 -13.63 1.90
C SER A 294 -6.34 -13.67 2.75
N ARG A 295 -7.10 -14.77 2.64
CA ARG A 295 -8.34 -14.96 3.40
C ARG A 295 -8.07 -15.28 4.87
N GLU A 296 -7.11 -16.16 5.17
CA GLU A 296 -6.69 -16.45 6.56
C GLU A 296 -6.15 -15.21 7.26
N GLU A 297 -5.37 -14.40 6.56
CA GLU A 297 -4.77 -13.20 7.13
C GLU A 297 -5.81 -12.10 7.38
N TRP A 298 -6.80 -11.97 6.50
CA TRP A 298 -7.95 -11.10 6.75
C TRP A 298 -8.77 -11.59 7.95
N LYS A 299 -9.02 -12.89 8.05
CA LYS A 299 -9.69 -13.49 9.21
C LYS A 299 -8.89 -13.24 10.49
N ALA A 300 -7.58 -13.42 10.47
CA ALA A 300 -6.69 -13.18 11.61
C ALA A 300 -6.75 -11.71 12.06
N SER A 301 -6.61 -10.76 11.12
CA SER A 301 -6.70 -9.32 11.40
C SER A 301 -8.08 -8.93 11.94
N ARG A 302 -9.13 -9.60 11.47
CA ARG A 302 -10.51 -9.39 11.93
C ARG A 302 -10.75 -10.01 13.30
N SER A 303 -10.19 -11.18 13.58
CA SER A 303 -10.22 -11.82 14.89
C SER A 303 -9.39 -11.02 15.90
N ASP A 304 -8.26 -10.43 15.52
CA ASP A 304 -7.50 -9.52 16.40
C ASP A 304 -8.34 -8.29 16.79
N LEU A 305 -9.26 -7.87 15.93
CA LEU A 305 -10.17 -6.77 16.22
C LEU A 305 -11.41 -7.16 17.06
N MET A 306 -11.85 -8.43 16.99
CA MET A 306 -13.14 -8.90 17.51
C MET A 306 -13.06 -10.01 18.58
N ALA A 307 -12.20 -11.01 18.38
CA ALA A 307 -12.22 -12.31 19.07
C ALA A 307 -10.95 -12.65 19.86
N SER A 308 -9.78 -12.07 19.54
CA SER A 308 -8.52 -12.36 20.23
C SER A 308 -8.59 -11.96 21.71
N PRO A 309 -8.22 -12.86 22.65
CA PRO A 309 -8.28 -12.59 24.10
C PRO A 309 -7.52 -11.33 24.51
N PHE A 310 -6.42 -11.02 23.82
CA PHE A 310 -5.51 -9.92 24.13
C PHE A 310 -6.01 -8.57 23.60
N PHE A 311 -6.79 -8.56 22.52
CA PHE A 311 -7.17 -7.35 21.78
C PHE A 311 -8.68 -7.18 21.60
N ARG A 312 -9.52 -7.61 22.56
CA ARG A 312 -10.99 -7.40 22.56
C ARG A 312 -11.38 -5.91 22.58
N LEU A 313 -10.95 -5.13 21.61
CA LEU A 313 -10.93 -3.68 21.63
C LEU A 313 -12.34 -3.10 21.62
N LYS A 314 -13.34 -3.88 21.21
CA LYS A 314 -14.76 -3.51 21.28
C LYS A 314 -15.54 -4.19 22.40
N THR A 315 -15.16 -5.42 22.78
CA THR A 315 -15.91 -6.26 23.74
C THR A 315 -15.29 -6.35 25.13
N GLY A 316 -13.99 -6.04 25.30
CA GLY A 316 -13.20 -6.16 26.53
C GLY A 316 -12.64 -4.80 27.00
N PRO A 317 -11.36 -4.44 26.71
CA PRO A 317 -10.74 -3.19 27.16
C PRO A 317 -11.60 -1.93 27.04
N MET A 318 -12.23 -1.68 25.89
CA MET A 318 -13.06 -0.48 25.70
C MET A 318 -14.36 -0.54 26.50
N ARG A 319 -14.95 -1.72 26.68
CA ARG A 319 -16.12 -1.90 27.54
C ARG A 319 -15.74 -1.62 29.00
N LEU A 320 -14.60 -2.14 29.45
CA LEU A 320 -14.07 -1.89 30.80
C LEU A 320 -13.80 -0.39 31.01
N VAL A 321 -13.07 0.24 30.09
CA VAL A 321 -12.77 1.67 30.11
C VAL A 321 -14.05 2.50 30.11
N LYS A 322 -15.06 2.14 29.30
CA LYS A 322 -16.34 2.87 29.27
C LYS A 322 -17.23 2.63 30.48
N SER A 323 -17.15 1.45 31.11
CA SER A 323 -17.94 1.11 32.29
C SER A 323 -17.48 1.81 33.57
N GLN A 324 -16.17 2.10 33.69
CA GLN A 324 -15.60 2.74 34.87
C GLN A 324 -15.40 4.24 34.62
N ARG A 325 -16.07 5.09 35.41
CA ARG A 325 -16.07 6.56 35.21
C ARG A 325 -14.66 7.16 35.26
N GLU A 326 -13.83 6.72 36.21
CA GLU A 326 -12.48 7.24 36.42
C GLU A 326 -11.55 6.88 35.25
N VAL A 327 -11.53 5.60 34.85
CA VAL A 327 -10.77 5.08 33.71
C VAL A 327 -11.23 5.73 32.40
N LYS A 328 -12.53 5.96 32.22
CA LYS A 328 -13.10 6.70 31.07
C LYS A 328 -12.59 8.13 31.01
N SER A 329 -12.58 8.82 32.14
CA SER A 329 -12.12 10.22 32.25
C SER A 329 -10.64 10.32 31.91
N GLU A 330 -9.81 9.44 32.47
CA GLU A 330 -8.38 9.38 32.18
C GLU A 330 -8.09 9.06 30.71
N TRP A 331 -8.74 8.02 30.15
CA TRP A 331 -8.62 7.68 28.73
C TRP A 331 -9.03 8.86 27.83
N SER A 332 -10.12 9.54 28.16
CA SER A 332 -10.62 10.70 27.39
C SER A 332 -9.67 11.90 27.47
N ARG A 333 -9.06 12.14 28.63
CA ARG A 333 -8.02 13.16 28.82
C ARG A 333 -6.80 12.87 27.95
N LEU A 334 -6.26 11.64 28.01
CA LEU A 334 -5.08 11.25 27.23
C LEU A 334 -5.36 11.22 25.73
N ARG A 335 -6.54 10.72 25.30
CA ARG A 335 -6.98 10.75 23.90
C ARG A 335 -7.02 12.17 23.33
N ARG A 336 -7.50 13.16 24.11
CA ARG A 336 -7.54 14.57 23.70
C ARG A 336 -6.15 15.18 23.52
N GLN A 337 -5.10 14.60 24.11
CA GLN A 337 -3.72 15.01 23.88
C GLN A 337 -3.13 14.39 22.60
N ILE A 338 -3.55 13.16 22.24
CA ILE A 338 -3.04 12.45 21.05
C ILE A 338 -3.47 13.14 19.75
N VAL A 339 -4.76 13.50 19.62
CA VAL A 339 -5.32 13.99 18.35
C VAL A 339 -4.63 15.27 17.85
N PRO A 340 -4.43 16.32 18.67
CA PRO A 340 -3.73 17.53 18.23
C PRO A 340 -2.28 17.27 17.84
N LYS A 341 -1.59 16.31 18.47
CA LYS A 341 -0.19 15.99 18.16
C LYS A 341 -0.03 15.39 16.77
N ILE A 342 -0.97 14.56 16.35
CA ILE A 342 -1.01 14.05 14.97
C ILE A 342 -1.37 15.16 13.97
N GLY A 343 -2.28 16.07 14.33
CA GLY A 343 -2.66 17.19 13.46
C GLY A 343 -1.62 18.30 13.33
N GLN A 344 -0.64 18.37 14.24
CA GLN A 344 0.47 19.35 14.22
C GLN A 344 1.67 18.87 13.40
N LEU A 345 1.54 17.77 12.67
CA LEU A 345 2.66 17.15 12.00
C LEU A 345 3.10 17.96 10.79
N THR A 346 4.38 18.30 10.76
CA THR A 346 5.03 19.02 9.66
C THR A 346 6.05 18.12 8.96
N ASN A 347 6.50 18.52 7.75
CA ASN A 347 7.54 17.81 7.00
C ASN A 347 8.96 18.18 7.46
N ASP A 348 9.19 18.17 8.77
CA ASP A 348 10.50 18.40 9.39
C ASP A 348 10.89 17.21 10.25
N ALA A 349 12.10 16.69 10.05
CA ALA A 349 12.58 15.46 10.69
C ALA A 349 12.68 15.61 12.23
N GLN A 350 13.08 16.78 12.72
CA GLN A 350 13.17 17.03 14.16
C GLN A 350 11.79 17.09 14.79
N SER A 351 10.86 17.81 14.15
CA SER A 351 9.46 17.90 14.56
C SER A 351 8.78 16.52 14.60
N ILE A 352 9.01 15.69 13.58
CA ILE A 352 8.54 14.30 13.53
C ILE A 352 9.07 13.50 14.74
N ALA A 353 10.38 13.54 15.01
CA ALA A 353 10.98 12.82 16.12
C ALA A 353 10.45 13.29 17.49
N GLN A 354 10.29 14.62 17.66
CA GLN A 354 9.73 15.20 18.89
C GLN A 354 8.28 14.77 19.11
N ILE A 355 7.43 14.82 18.06
CA ILE A 355 6.04 14.38 18.15
C ILE A 355 5.96 12.88 18.46
N SER A 356 6.78 12.05 17.82
CA SER A 356 6.87 10.62 18.13
C SER A 356 7.20 10.38 19.60
N GLN A 357 8.21 11.06 20.15
CA GLN A 357 8.58 10.94 21.56
C GLN A 357 7.46 11.39 22.51
N GLN A 358 6.79 12.50 22.19
CA GLN A 358 5.65 12.99 22.98
C GLN A 358 4.49 11.99 22.98
N LEU A 359 4.20 11.35 21.84
CA LEU A 359 3.17 10.32 21.74
C LEU A 359 3.55 9.07 22.56
N VAL A 360 4.81 8.64 22.50
CA VAL A 360 5.31 7.55 23.35
C VAL A 360 5.15 7.89 24.83
N GLU A 361 5.52 9.09 25.27
CA GLU A 361 5.38 9.49 26.68
C GLU A 361 3.90 9.54 27.14
N ILE A 362 2.96 9.91 26.26
CA ILE A 362 1.52 9.86 26.58
C ILE A 362 1.04 8.41 26.78
N LEU A 363 1.50 7.47 25.94
CA LEU A 363 1.06 6.07 25.95
C LEU A 363 1.84 5.20 26.94
N ARG A 364 3.10 5.51 27.20
CA ARG A 364 4.02 4.80 28.10
C ARG A 364 4.83 5.87 28.85
N PRO A 365 4.28 6.44 29.93
CA PRO A 365 4.96 7.51 30.68
C PRO A 365 6.24 6.97 31.31
N SER A 366 7.37 7.61 31.02
CA SER A 366 8.69 7.18 31.52
C SER A 366 8.89 7.55 33.00
N ARG A 367 8.16 8.56 33.49
CA ARG A 367 8.30 9.15 34.83
C ARG A 367 7.17 8.79 35.80
N GLY A 368 6.25 7.90 35.40
CA GLY A 368 5.06 7.54 36.19
C GLY A 368 4.77 6.04 36.18
N PRO A 369 3.77 5.58 36.95
CA PRO A 369 3.32 4.20 36.88
C PRO A 369 2.79 3.88 35.47
N PRO A 370 3.01 2.67 34.95
CA PRO A 370 2.48 2.27 33.65
C PRO A 370 0.95 2.30 33.68
N HIS A 371 0.33 2.74 32.58
CA HIS A 371 -1.12 2.72 32.46
C HIS A 371 -1.66 1.29 32.61
N PRO A 372 -2.85 1.12 33.21
CA PRO A 372 -3.58 -0.15 33.16
C PRO A 372 -3.67 -0.67 31.71
N GLU A 373 -3.51 -1.97 31.53
CA GLU A 373 -3.47 -2.61 30.21
C GLU A 373 -4.67 -2.22 29.34
N ALA A 374 -5.87 -2.15 29.92
CA ALA A 374 -7.08 -1.75 29.21
C ALA A 374 -7.03 -0.30 28.69
N ILE A 375 -6.44 0.63 29.45
CA ILE A 375 -6.22 2.02 29.01
C ILE A 375 -5.18 2.03 27.90
N TYR A 376 -4.04 1.36 28.08
CA TYR A 376 -2.96 1.31 27.10
C TYR A 376 -3.45 0.80 25.74
N LEU A 377 -4.13 -0.35 25.69
CA LEU A 377 -4.69 -0.91 24.46
C LEU A 377 -5.72 0.03 23.81
N SER A 378 -6.57 0.68 24.62
CA SER A 378 -7.56 1.66 24.15
C SER A 378 -6.95 2.96 23.63
N LEU A 379 -5.80 3.38 24.16
CA LEU A 379 -5.00 4.49 23.65
C LEU A 379 -4.29 4.11 22.35
N CYS A 380 -3.68 2.93 22.25
CA CYS A 380 -3.14 2.41 20.98
C CYS A 380 -4.22 2.39 19.89
N SER A 381 -5.45 1.97 20.23
CA SER A 381 -6.59 2.04 19.31
C SER A 381 -6.94 3.47 18.90
N SER A 382 -6.86 4.41 19.83
CA SER A 382 -7.22 5.81 19.58
C SER A 382 -6.16 6.50 18.72
N LEU A 383 -4.89 6.19 18.96
CA LEU A 383 -3.75 6.63 18.17
C LEU A 383 -3.82 6.08 16.74
N ALA A 384 -4.06 4.78 16.56
CA ALA A 384 -4.25 4.20 15.24
C ALA A 384 -5.42 4.85 14.49
N LYS A 385 -6.54 5.10 15.19
CA LYS A 385 -7.69 5.82 14.61
C LYS A 385 -7.32 7.26 14.22
N ALA A 386 -6.54 7.97 15.04
CA ALA A 386 -6.14 9.35 14.77
C ALA A 386 -5.23 9.44 13.53
N ILE A 387 -4.23 8.57 13.43
CA ILE A 387 -3.34 8.50 12.25
C ILE A 387 -4.14 8.20 10.99
N LEU A 388 -5.01 7.17 11.02
CA LEU A 388 -5.83 6.82 9.85
C LEU A 388 -6.81 7.93 9.50
N LEU A 389 -7.43 8.60 10.48
CA LEU A 389 -8.32 9.74 10.20
C LEU A 389 -7.58 10.92 9.57
N GLN A 390 -6.36 11.21 10.03
CA GLN A 390 -5.52 12.25 9.43
C GLN A 390 -5.13 11.89 7.99
N ALA A 391 -4.89 10.61 7.70
CA ALA A 391 -4.70 10.16 6.32
C ALA A 391 -5.94 10.42 5.47
N GLU A 392 -7.13 10.08 5.97
CA GLU A 392 -8.39 10.28 5.25
C GLU A 392 -8.70 11.76 4.93
N THR A 393 -8.22 12.70 5.75
CA THR A 393 -8.45 14.14 5.54
C THR A 393 -7.28 14.84 4.85
N GLU A 394 -6.10 14.83 5.48
CA GLU A 394 -4.95 15.62 5.04
C GLU A 394 -4.19 14.97 3.89
N VAL A 395 -4.02 13.64 3.88
CA VAL A 395 -3.31 12.96 2.78
C VAL A 395 -4.15 12.94 1.51
N THR A 396 -5.47 12.83 1.66
CA THR A 396 -6.43 13.01 0.56
C THR A 396 -6.29 14.39 -0.09
N ALA A 397 -6.14 15.45 0.73
CA ALA A 397 -5.98 16.81 0.24
C ALA A 397 -4.55 17.11 -0.28
N LYS A 398 -3.52 16.67 0.45
CA LYS A 398 -2.11 16.91 0.14
C LYS A 398 -1.29 15.64 0.35
N LYS A 399 -1.11 14.91 -0.74
CA LYS A 399 -0.25 13.73 -0.89
C LYS A 399 1.06 13.75 -0.07
N VAL A 400 1.83 14.83 -0.13
CA VAL A 400 3.16 14.94 0.52
C VAL A 400 3.08 14.76 2.05
N SER A 401 1.92 15.00 2.69
CA SER A 401 1.75 14.78 4.14
C SER A 401 1.81 13.30 4.54
N ALA A 402 1.72 12.37 3.59
CA ALA A 402 1.80 10.93 3.87
C ALA A 402 3.18 10.52 4.43
N GLY A 403 4.25 11.16 3.98
CA GLY A 403 5.62 10.84 4.40
C GLY A 403 5.85 11.08 5.90
N PRO A 404 5.63 12.30 6.41
CA PRO A 404 5.72 12.59 7.84
C PRO A 404 4.83 11.68 8.69
N LEU A 405 3.58 11.48 8.26
CA LEU A 405 2.61 10.66 8.98
C LEU A 405 3.04 9.20 9.09
N ALA A 406 3.58 8.65 7.99
CA ALA A 406 4.15 7.31 7.96
C ALA A 406 5.41 7.20 8.83
N GLN A 407 6.28 8.22 8.86
CA GLN A 407 7.47 8.21 9.71
C GLN A 407 7.11 8.20 11.19
N VAL A 408 6.11 8.99 11.61
CA VAL A 408 5.60 8.94 12.99
C VAL A 408 5.04 7.56 13.30
N ALA A 409 4.19 7.01 12.41
CA ALA A 409 3.63 5.67 12.60
C ALA A 409 4.75 4.62 12.71
N PHE A 410 5.76 4.66 11.85
CA PHE A 410 6.92 3.77 11.89
C PHE A 410 7.67 3.83 13.21
N ASN A 411 7.97 5.03 13.72
CA ASN A 411 8.63 5.20 15.02
C ASN A 411 7.80 4.60 16.17
N LEU A 412 6.47 4.67 16.07
CA LEU A 412 5.56 4.10 17.06
C LEU A 412 5.46 2.57 16.94
N LEU A 413 5.56 2.01 15.74
CA LEU A 413 5.58 0.56 15.50
C LEU A 413 6.83 -0.10 16.09
N ASP A 414 7.98 0.59 16.08
CA ASP A 414 9.23 0.08 16.66
C ASP A 414 9.23 0.14 18.21
N THR A 415 8.47 1.08 18.79
CA THR A 415 8.54 1.40 20.24
C THR A 415 7.40 0.84 21.08
N LEU A 416 6.20 0.66 20.52
CA LEU A 416 5.00 0.25 21.25
C LEU A 416 4.58 -1.18 20.90
N ASP A 417 4.72 -2.12 21.83
CA ASP A 417 4.56 -3.57 21.56
C ASP A 417 3.16 -3.96 21.04
N ALA A 418 2.10 -3.31 21.51
CA ALA A 418 0.71 -3.63 21.14
C ALA A 418 0.22 -2.86 19.90
N PHE A 419 0.94 -1.82 19.50
CA PHE A 419 0.50 -0.90 18.47
C PHE A 419 0.53 -1.51 17.06
N PRO A 420 1.55 -2.30 16.63
CA PRO A 420 1.58 -2.92 15.32
C PRO A 420 0.35 -3.75 14.96
N VAL A 421 -0.07 -4.66 15.84
CA VAL A 421 -1.25 -5.50 15.61
C VAL A 421 -2.52 -4.65 15.55
N ILE A 422 -2.69 -3.71 16.50
CA ILE A 422 -3.86 -2.83 16.56
C ILE A 422 -3.94 -1.92 15.33
N PHE A 423 -2.82 -1.34 14.92
CA PHE A 423 -2.75 -0.43 13.77
C PHE A 423 -3.13 -1.16 12.49
N PHE A 424 -2.57 -2.35 12.27
CA PHE A 424 -2.89 -3.16 11.09
C PHE A 424 -4.36 -3.59 11.08
N ALA A 425 -4.88 -4.05 12.22
CA ALA A 425 -6.29 -4.41 12.34
C ALA A 425 -7.21 -3.21 12.08
N LYS A 426 -6.85 -1.99 12.51
CA LYS A 426 -7.59 -0.76 12.23
C LYS A 426 -7.50 -0.33 10.77
N LEU A 427 -6.35 -0.51 10.14
CA LEU A 427 -6.15 -0.27 8.71
C LEU A 427 -7.08 -1.17 7.90
N VAL A 428 -7.08 -2.49 8.16
CA VAL A 428 -8.00 -3.46 7.54
C VAL A 428 -9.45 -3.12 7.86
N GLN A 429 -9.77 -2.68 9.08
CA GLN A 429 -11.13 -2.26 9.43
C GLN A 429 -11.64 -1.09 8.58
N ARG A 430 -10.76 -0.15 8.20
CA ARG A 430 -11.13 1.09 7.48
C ARG A 430 -10.97 0.98 5.96
N CYS A 431 -10.02 0.18 5.50
CA CYS A 431 -9.75 -0.09 4.10
C CYS A 431 -10.42 -1.37 3.60
N GLY A 432 -11.11 -2.13 4.46
CA GLY A 432 -11.67 -3.42 4.10
C GLY A 432 -10.60 -4.41 3.61
N GLY A 433 -10.87 -5.05 2.48
CA GLY A 433 -9.99 -6.06 1.88
C GLY A 433 -8.73 -5.50 1.20
N TRP A 434 -8.62 -4.18 1.02
CA TRP A 434 -7.59 -3.55 0.20
C TRP A 434 -6.18 -3.55 0.80
N ALA A 435 -6.04 -3.71 2.12
CA ALA A 435 -4.73 -3.80 2.78
C ALA A 435 -4.06 -5.19 2.65
N ILE A 436 -4.84 -6.26 2.47
CA ILE A 436 -4.37 -7.67 2.39
C ILE A 436 -4.50 -8.25 0.96
N PRO A 437 -4.97 -7.43 0.01
CA PRO A 437 -5.75 -7.78 -1.17
C PRO A 437 -6.59 -9.05 -1.05
N VAL A 438 -7.87 -8.88 -0.72
CA VAL A 438 -8.84 -9.99 -0.69
C VAL A 438 -10.26 -9.48 -0.94
N VAL A 439 -11.06 -10.21 -1.73
CA VAL A 439 -12.51 -10.00 -1.75
C VAL A 439 -13.09 -10.43 -0.42
N ILE A 440 -13.76 -9.52 0.28
CA ILE A 440 -14.33 -9.82 1.60
C ILE A 440 -15.41 -10.90 1.46
N PRO A 441 -15.26 -12.05 2.16
CA PRO A 441 -16.24 -13.12 2.10
C PRO A 441 -17.62 -12.68 2.60
N ARG A 442 -18.67 -13.40 2.19
CA ARG A 442 -20.04 -13.20 2.66
C ARG A 442 -20.27 -13.67 4.12
N GLU A 443 -19.22 -14.17 4.76
CA GLU A 443 -19.19 -14.64 6.15
C GLU A 443 -18.09 -13.87 6.90
N ASP A 444 -18.33 -13.54 8.17
CA ASP A 444 -17.33 -12.92 9.04
C ASP A 444 -16.27 -13.96 9.50
N ALA A 445 -15.28 -13.53 10.28
CA ALA A 445 -14.18 -14.37 10.76
C ALA A 445 -14.65 -15.64 11.49
N ASP A 446 -15.76 -15.54 12.23
CA ASP A 446 -16.36 -16.62 13.02
C ASP A 446 -17.25 -17.57 12.19
N GLY A 447 -17.33 -17.38 10.86
CA GLY A 447 -18.16 -18.18 9.96
C GLY A 447 -19.65 -17.79 9.96
N THR A 448 -20.04 -16.75 10.70
CA THR A 448 -21.41 -16.22 10.71
C THR A 448 -21.64 -15.35 9.47
N THR A 449 -22.80 -15.49 8.83
CA THR A 449 -23.20 -14.63 7.70
C THR A 449 -23.48 -13.20 8.17
N TRP A 450 -23.24 -12.22 7.31
CA TRP A 450 -23.49 -10.81 7.66
C TRP A 450 -24.99 -10.57 7.90
N PRO A 451 -25.37 -9.90 9.02
CA PRO A 451 -26.77 -9.72 9.39
C PRO A 451 -27.52 -8.78 8.44
N SER A 452 -26.82 -7.88 7.74
CA SER A 452 -27.40 -6.96 6.77
C SER A 452 -26.40 -6.60 5.67
N ARG A 453 -26.92 -6.10 4.54
CA ARG A 453 -26.09 -5.57 3.44
C ARG A 453 -25.21 -4.40 3.89
N GLU A 454 -25.72 -3.56 4.80
CA GLU A 454 -24.96 -2.47 5.41
C GLU A 454 -23.80 -2.97 6.27
N ALA A 455 -24.01 -4.05 7.04
CA ALA A 455 -22.95 -4.68 7.82
C ALA A 455 -21.83 -5.22 6.93
N TYR A 456 -22.20 -5.81 5.78
CA TYR A 456 -21.25 -6.23 4.75
C TYR A 456 -20.49 -5.03 4.14
N PHE A 457 -21.18 -3.97 3.73
CA PHE A 457 -20.52 -2.77 3.18
C PHE A 457 -19.58 -2.12 4.20
N LYS A 458 -19.95 -2.09 5.47
CA LYS A 458 -19.09 -1.63 6.57
C LYS A 458 -17.86 -2.53 6.75
N ALA A 459 -17.98 -3.84 6.54
CA ALA A 459 -16.83 -4.75 6.52
C ALA A 459 -15.92 -4.48 5.30
N CYS A 460 -16.51 -4.14 4.16
CA CYS A 460 -15.83 -3.63 2.96
C CYS A 460 -15.20 -2.24 3.13
N GLY A 461 -15.39 -1.60 4.29
CA GLY A 461 -14.80 -0.32 4.62
C GLY A 461 -15.61 0.88 4.14
N TRP A 462 -16.79 0.69 3.53
CA TRP A 462 -17.67 1.80 3.11
C TRP A 462 -18.24 2.56 4.31
N ARG A 463 -18.46 3.85 4.12
CA ARG A 463 -19.08 4.77 5.07
C ARG A 463 -20.41 5.30 4.55
N LYS A 464 -21.17 5.88 5.47
CA LYS A 464 -22.33 6.70 5.13
C LYS A 464 -21.84 7.96 4.42
N SER A 465 -22.63 8.45 3.47
CA SER A 465 -22.36 9.70 2.75
C SER A 465 -22.19 10.88 3.71
N SER A 466 -21.44 11.90 3.28
CA SER A 466 -21.32 13.19 3.96
C SER A 466 -22.67 13.89 4.13
N THR A 467 -23.62 13.62 3.22
CA THR A 467 -25.00 14.12 3.26
C THR A 467 -25.92 13.33 4.20
N GLY A 468 -25.43 12.27 4.86
CA GLY A 468 -26.20 11.43 5.77
C GLY A 468 -27.17 10.45 5.10
N GLU A 469 -27.46 10.64 3.82
CA GLU A 469 -28.33 9.78 3.02
C GLU A 469 -27.48 8.76 2.23
N GLY A 470 -27.68 7.47 2.51
CA GLY A 470 -27.03 6.39 1.77
C GLY A 470 -25.53 6.19 2.06
N LEU A 471 -24.87 5.47 1.15
CA LEU A 471 -23.43 5.20 1.21
C LEU A 471 -22.64 6.34 0.55
N GLU A 472 -21.39 6.52 0.96
CA GLU A 472 -20.45 7.45 0.30
C GLU A 472 -20.28 7.08 -1.19
N SER A 473 -19.95 8.07 -2.02
CA SER A 473 -19.72 7.84 -3.45
C SER A 473 -18.50 6.95 -3.70
N THR A 474 -18.42 6.30 -4.87
CA THR A 474 -17.27 5.48 -5.25
C THR A 474 -15.98 6.30 -5.24
N GLU A 475 -16.04 7.56 -5.67
CA GLU A 475 -14.94 8.51 -5.67
C GLU A 475 -14.46 8.85 -4.25
N GLU A 476 -15.37 9.23 -3.35
CA GLU A 476 -15.04 9.51 -1.94
C GLU A 476 -14.44 8.28 -1.26
N TYR A 477 -15.04 7.10 -1.47
CA TYR A 477 -14.55 5.83 -0.95
C TYR A 477 -13.13 5.55 -1.45
N SER A 478 -12.91 5.64 -2.75
CA SER A 478 -11.63 5.31 -3.37
C SER A 478 -10.53 6.28 -2.95
N ASN A 479 -10.83 7.57 -2.91
CA ASN A 479 -9.92 8.61 -2.43
C ASN A 479 -9.49 8.34 -0.98
N ARG A 480 -10.45 8.01 -0.11
CA ARG A 480 -10.21 7.73 1.31
C ARG A 480 -9.34 6.48 1.51
N VAL A 481 -9.66 5.39 0.80
CA VAL A 481 -8.88 4.15 0.86
C VAL A 481 -7.47 4.36 0.31
N SER A 482 -7.33 5.06 -0.82
CA SER A 482 -6.06 5.36 -1.45
C SER A 482 -5.14 6.16 -0.53
N ALA A 483 -5.65 7.19 0.15
CA ALA A 483 -4.88 7.98 1.11
C ALA A 483 -4.34 7.14 2.29
N MET A 484 -5.17 6.27 2.88
CA MET A 484 -4.72 5.36 3.94
C MET A 484 -3.69 4.35 3.45
N MET A 485 -3.89 3.78 2.26
CA MET A 485 -2.94 2.85 1.64
C MET A 485 -1.61 3.53 1.33
N ARG A 486 -1.63 4.82 0.95
CA ARG A 486 -0.41 5.60 0.69
C ARG A 486 0.46 5.72 1.94
N VAL A 487 -0.14 6.02 3.09
CA VAL A 487 0.55 6.02 4.38
C VAL A 487 1.12 4.63 4.68
N TYR A 488 0.35 3.57 4.46
CA TYR A 488 0.83 2.21 4.67
C TYR A 488 2.03 1.85 3.78
N PHE A 489 2.02 2.19 2.49
CA PHE A 489 3.16 1.96 1.61
C PHE A 489 4.38 2.81 2.00
N HIS A 490 4.19 4.04 2.47
CA HIS A 490 5.30 4.82 3.02
C HIS A 490 5.89 4.17 4.29
N ILE A 491 5.09 3.50 5.12
CA ILE A 491 5.60 2.71 6.25
C ILE A 491 6.48 1.56 5.75
N LEU A 492 6.05 0.83 4.70
CA LEU A 492 6.83 -0.26 4.10
C LEU A 492 8.13 0.21 3.43
N LYS A 493 8.17 1.48 2.97
CA LYS A 493 9.34 2.14 2.36
C LYS A 493 10.47 2.31 3.36
N ILE A 494 10.16 2.54 4.64
CA ILE A 494 11.14 2.85 5.67
C ILE A 494 11.89 1.58 6.09
N ARG A 495 13.22 1.58 5.98
CA ARG A 495 14.05 0.46 6.40
C ARG A 495 14.29 0.51 7.91
N PRO A 496 13.97 -0.56 8.66
CA PRO A 496 14.28 -0.62 10.08
C PRO A 496 15.79 -0.66 10.34
N VAL A 497 16.25 0.18 11.26
CA VAL A 497 17.67 0.28 11.65
C VAL A 497 17.98 -0.63 12.84
N ASN A 498 17.07 -0.73 13.82
CA ASN A 498 17.34 -1.40 15.10
C ASN A 498 16.85 -2.85 15.14
N LYS A 499 15.57 -3.06 14.78
CA LYS A 499 14.89 -4.36 14.89
C LYS A 499 14.00 -4.59 13.67
N PRO A 500 13.94 -5.81 13.12
CA PRO A 500 12.94 -6.12 12.10
C PRO A 500 11.54 -5.94 12.67
N LEU A 501 10.69 -5.18 11.98
CA LEU A 501 9.29 -4.99 12.34
C LEU A 501 8.50 -6.30 12.26
N GLU A 502 7.26 -6.29 12.73
CA GLU A 502 6.34 -7.40 12.55
C GLU A 502 6.06 -7.70 11.06
N ARG A 503 5.69 -8.95 10.76
CA ARG A 503 5.47 -9.45 9.39
C ARG A 503 4.57 -8.55 8.52
N PRO A 504 3.48 -7.92 9.01
CA PRO A 504 2.64 -7.05 8.20
C PRO A 504 3.32 -5.79 7.66
N TYR A 505 4.51 -5.44 8.18
CA TYR A 505 5.24 -4.22 7.83
C TYR A 505 6.57 -4.48 7.11
N HIS A 506 6.84 -5.73 6.71
CA HIS A 506 8.03 -6.06 5.94
C HIS A 506 7.93 -5.53 4.50
N VAL A 507 9.04 -5.09 3.92
CA VAL A 507 9.07 -4.64 2.52
C VAL A 507 8.60 -5.71 1.52
N SER A 508 8.82 -6.99 1.82
CA SER A 508 8.30 -8.13 1.04
C SER A 508 6.77 -8.12 0.90
N ARG A 509 6.08 -7.44 1.83
CA ARG A 509 4.64 -7.27 1.80
C ARG A 509 4.17 -6.46 0.60
N TYR A 510 4.96 -5.50 0.14
CA TYR A 510 4.64 -4.73 -1.06
C TYR A 510 4.58 -5.64 -2.29
N TRP A 511 5.57 -6.52 -2.49
CA TRP A 511 5.53 -7.53 -3.55
C TRP A 511 4.32 -8.48 -3.39
N ALA A 512 4.09 -9.00 -2.19
CA ALA A 512 2.97 -9.89 -1.92
C ALA A 512 1.61 -9.22 -2.19
N TRP A 513 1.49 -7.92 -1.91
CA TRP A 513 0.30 -7.13 -2.19
C TRP A 513 0.02 -7.07 -3.71
N PHE A 514 1.03 -6.76 -4.54
CA PHE A 514 0.87 -6.77 -6.00
C PHE A 514 0.55 -8.16 -6.55
N ALA A 515 1.26 -9.18 -6.08
CA ALA A 515 1.02 -10.55 -6.51
C ALA A 515 -0.41 -11.02 -6.19
N ARG A 516 -0.94 -10.67 -5.01
CA ARG A 516 -2.32 -11.00 -4.60
C ARG A 516 -3.36 -10.20 -5.37
N MET A 517 -3.13 -8.90 -5.59
CA MET A 517 -4.01 -8.06 -6.42
C MET A 517 -4.14 -8.61 -7.83
N LEU A 518 -3.02 -9.00 -8.45
CA LEU A 518 -3.01 -9.49 -9.83
C LEU A 518 -3.56 -10.91 -10.00
N ASN A 519 -3.61 -11.69 -8.92
CA ASN A 519 -4.12 -13.06 -8.94
C ASN A 519 -5.64 -13.14 -8.73
N ASP A 520 -6.29 -12.07 -8.26
CA ASP A 520 -7.74 -12.05 -7.97
C ASP A 520 -8.48 -11.17 -9.00
N THR A 521 -9.14 -11.83 -9.96
CA THR A 521 -9.84 -11.15 -11.05
C THR A 521 -11.07 -10.37 -10.60
N GLU A 522 -11.66 -10.70 -9.44
CA GLU A 522 -12.80 -9.97 -8.89
C GLU A 522 -12.36 -8.63 -8.29
N LEU A 523 -11.20 -8.58 -7.64
CA LEU A 523 -10.61 -7.32 -7.17
C LEU A 523 -10.29 -6.39 -8.35
N LEU A 524 -9.69 -6.93 -9.41
CA LEU A 524 -9.28 -6.15 -10.57
C LEU A 524 -10.44 -5.53 -11.34
N LYS A 525 -11.66 -6.07 -11.24
CA LYS A 525 -12.86 -5.48 -11.87
C LYS A 525 -13.33 -4.20 -11.19
N ALA A 526 -13.03 -4.01 -9.91
CA ALA A 526 -13.49 -2.83 -9.17
C ALA A 526 -12.74 -1.57 -9.64
N ALA A 527 -13.46 -0.46 -9.82
CA ALA A 527 -12.88 0.84 -10.22
C ALA A 527 -11.79 1.35 -9.24
N VAL A 528 -11.85 0.90 -7.99
CA VAL A 528 -10.87 1.20 -6.93
C VAL A 528 -9.52 0.52 -7.18
N ALA A 529 -9.48 -0.64 -7.87
CA ALA A 529 -8.25 -1.38 -8.10
C ALA A 529 -7.19 -0.61 -8.93
N PRO A 530 -7.50 -0.01 -10.10
CA PRO A 530 -6.54 0.82 -10.81
C PRO A 530 -6.16 2.09 -10.02
N GLU A 531 -7.07 2.61 -9.19
CA GLU A 531 -6.77 3.76 -8.32
C GLU A 531 -5.81 3.40 -7.18
N LEU A 532 -5.79 2.18 -6.67
CA LEU A 532 -4.76 1.79 -5.71
C LEU A 532 -3.39 1.56 -6.38
N LEU A 533 -3.36 1.26 -7.68
CA LEU A 533 -2.14 0.87 -8.40
C LEU A 533 -1.18 2.04 -8.74
N TYR A 534 -1.59 3.23 -9.22
CA TYR A 534 -0.62 4.26 -9.73
C TYR A 534 -0.96 5.69 -9.37
N SER A 535 -0.03 6.63 -9.00
CA SER A 535 -0.18 8.13 -9.09
C SER A 535 0.74 9.05 -9.89
N THR A 536 0.14 10.16 -10.36
CA THR A 536 0.67 11.21 -11.26
C THR A 536 1.86 12.01 -10.75
N PRO A 537 2.79 12.44 -11.64
CA PRO A 537 3.74 13.51 -11.36
C PRO A 537 3.06 14.89 -11.44
N SER A 538 3.45 15.76 -10.51
CA SER A 538 3.27 17.21 -10.52
C SER A 538 4.35 17.86 -11.41
N ASP A 539 4.05 18.19 -12.67
CA ASP A 539 4.91 19.08 -13.48
C ASP A 539 4.49 20.57 -13.30
N PRO A 540 5.42 21.49 -12.97
CA PRO A 540 5.13 22.92 -12.74
C PRO A 540 4.78 23.77 -13.98
N ARG A 541 4.67 23.23 -15.21
CA ARG A 541 4.66 24.06 -16.42
C ARG A 541 3.33 24.33 -17.14
N PHE A 542 2.20 23.82 -16.66
CA PHE A 542 0.90 24.17 -17.25
C PHE A 542 -0.11 24.59 -16.18
N LYS A 543 -0.13 25.90 -15.89
CA LYS A 543 -1.35 26.57 -15.42
C LYS A 543 -2.25 26.74 -16.65
N VAL A 544 -3.45 26.18 -16.61
CA VAL A 544 -4.75 26.81 -16.90
C VAL A 544 -5.75 25.68 -17.24
N PHE A 545 -6.90 25.74 -16.56
CA PHE A 545 -8.13 24.94 -16.66
C PHE A 545 -8.27 23.68 -15.79
N ASN A 546 -9.16 23.84 -14.81
CA ASN A 546 -9.63 22.90 -13.79
C ASN A 546 -10.15 21.58 -14.37
N LEU A 547 -9.52 20.46 -13.98
CA LEU A 547 -10.22 19.21 -13.66
C LEU A 547 -9.44 18.49 -12.55
N THR A 548 -10.01 18.51 -11.36
CA THR A 548 -9.39 18.18 -10.08
C THR A 548 -9.30 16.66 -9.87
N PHE A 549 -8.05 16.18 -9.74
CA PHE A 549 -7.55 15.14 -8.81
C PHE A 549 -8.41 13.92 -8.49
N CYS A 550 -7.97 12.72 -8.89
CA CYS A 550 -8.31 11.46 -8.19
C CYS A 550 -7.16 10.43 -8.19
N LEU A 551 -7.18 9.64 -7.11
CA LEU A 551 -6.04 9.33 -6.26
C LEU A 551 -5.38 7.98 -6.46
N PRO A 552 -4.06 7.97 -6.21
CA PRO A 552 -3.33 6.71 -6.02
C PRO A 552 -2.07 6.62 -5.15
N ALA A 553 -1.69 5.38 -4.79
CA ALA A 553 -0.81 5.11 -3.65
C ALA A 553 0.42 4.21 -3.90
N ALA A 554 0.32 3.11 -4.66
CA ALA A 554 1.35 2.06 -4.60
C ALA A 554 2.60 2.33 -5.45
N LEU A 555 2.45 2.46 -6.78
CA LEU A 555 3.58 2.61 -7.71
C LEU A 555 4.33 3.94 -7.54
N ASP A 556 3.66 4.98 -7.06
CA ASP A 556 4.28 6.29 -6.84
C ASP A 556 5.18 6.30 -5.60
N VAL A 557 4.74 5.67 -4.50
CA VAL A 557 5.50 5.70 -3.24
C VAL A 557 6.76 4.82 -3.30
N MET A 558 6.65 3.64 -3.92
CA MET A 558 7.73 2.64 -3.92
C MET A 558 8.04 2.05 -5.29
N GLY A 559 7.40 2.44 -6.39
CA GLY A 559 7.56 1.74 -7.68
C GLY A 559 8.97 1.78 -8.27
N LEU A 560 9.69 2.90 -8.10
CA LEU A 560 11.11 3.02 -8.48
C LEU A 560 12.01 2.23 -7.52
N GLN A 561 11.81 2.36 -6.21
CA GLN A 561 12.59 1.61 -5.23
C GLN A 561 12.34 0.10 -5.34
N ALA A 562 11.14 -0.32 -5.74
CA ALA A 562 10.78 -1.70 -6.03
C ALA A 562 11.56 -2.23 -7.25
N LYS A 563 11.80 -1.37 -8.26
CA LYS A 563 12.70 -1.68 -9.38
C LYS A 563 14.13 -1.89 -8.88
N ASP A 564 14.59 -1.09 -7.92
CA ASP A 564 15.93 -1.26 -7.34
C ASP A 564 16.04 -2.53 -6.47
N ILE A 565 14.98 -2.88 -5.73
CA ILE A 565 14.96 -4.05 -4.83
C ILE A 565 14.82 -5.36 -5.61
N TRP A 566 13.87 -5.45 -6.56
CA TRP A 566 13.50 -6.70 -7.23
C TRP A 566 13.90 -6.77 -8.71
N GLY A 567 14.44 -5.67 -9.27
CA GLY A 567 15.03 -5.63 -10.61
C GLY A 567 14.07 -6.10 -11.70
N GLN A 568 14.54 -7.04 -12.52
CA GLN A 568 13.79 -7.57 -13.66
C GLN A 568 12.46 -8.23 -13.27
N GLN A 569 12.35 -8.83 -12.08
CA GLN A 569 11.11 -9.47 -11.67
C GLN A 569 10.01 -8.43 -11.44
N TRP A 570 10.38 -7.26 -10.93
CA TRP A 570 9.46 -6.13 -10.82
C TRP A 570 9.01 -5.63 -12.19
N ILE A 571 9.93 -5.52 -13.15
CA ILE A 571 9.58 -5.12 -14.52
C ILE A 571 8.57 -6.08 -15.15
N LYS A 572 8.67 -7.40 -14.89
CA LYS A 572 7.66 -8.36 -15.35
C LYS A 572 6.29 -8.11 -14.72
N VAL A 573 6.25 -7.80 -13.43
CA VAL A 573 5.00 -7.42 -12.75
C VAL A 573 4.42 -6.16 -13.38
N LEU A 574 5.24 -5.13 -13.61
CA LEU A 574 4.82 -3.89 -14.28
C LEU A 574 4.30 -4.15 -15.70
N ALA A 575 4.92 -5.06 -16.45
CA ALA A 575 4.46 -5.47 -17.78
C ALA A 575 3.10 -6.19 -17.71
N LEU A 576 2.88 -7.04 -16.71
CA LEU A 576 1.57 -7.67 -16.47
C LEU A 576 0.50 -6.64 -16.11
N VAL A 577 0.82 -5.64 -15.27
CA VAL A 577 -0.10 -4.53 -14.99
C VAL A 577 -0.41 -3.76 -16.26
N HIS A 578 0.61 -3.42 -17.06
CA HIS A 578 0.44 -2.73 -18.34
C HIS A 578 -0.51 -3.50 -19.24
N GLN A 579 -0.26 -4.79 -19.45
CA GLN A 579 -1.10 -5.67 -20.26
C GLN A 579 -2.54 -5.73 -19.73
N GLY A 580 -2.73 -5.85 -18.42
CA GLY A 580 -4.06 -5.87 -17.81
C GLY A 580 -4.84 -4.57 -17.98
N VAL A 581 -4.14 -3.43 -18.03
CA VAL A 581 -4.73 -2.11 -18.25
C VAL A 581 -5.01 -1.82 -19.74
N THR A 582 -4.16 -2.28 -20.66
CA THR A 582 -4.31 -1.95 -22.09
C THR A 582 -5.07 -2.99 -22.89
N THR A 583 -4.76 -4.28 -22.71
CA THR A 583 -5.31 -5.40 -23.49
C THR A 583 -6.30 -6.24 -22.69
N GLY A 584 -6.24 -6.18 -21.36
CA GLY A 584 -7.07 -6.97 -20.46
C GLY A 584 -6.46 -8.34 -20.10
N TYR A 585 -7.02 -8.97 -19.07
CA TYR A 585 -6.49 -10.21 -18.46
C TYR A 585 -7.22 -11.47 -18.91
N GLU A 586 -8.56 -11.45 -19.00
CA GLU A 586 -9.37 -12.60 -19.42
C GLU A 586 -10.50 -12.11 -20.33
N ASN A 587 -10.56 -12.65 -21.55
CA ASN A 587 -11.58 -12.29 -22.55
C ASN A 587 -11.70 -10.77 -22.80
N GLY A 588 -10.58 -10.04 -22.74
CA GLY A 588 -10.55 -8.59 -22.97
C GLY A 588 -11.07 -7.72 -21.83
N LYS A 589 -11.33 -8.28 -20.63
CA LYS A 589 -11.73 -7.49 -19.46
C LYS A 589 -10.56 -6.66 -18.93
N LEU A 590 -10.77 -5.35 -18.83
CA LEU A 590 -9.76 -4.37 -18.42
C LEU A 590 -9.77 -4.12 -16.90
N ILE A 591 -8.60 -3.79 -16.33
CA ILE A 591 -8.48 -3.44 -14.90
C ILE A 591 -9.34 -2.20 -14.62
N GLY A 592 -10.19 -2.25 -13.60
CA GLY A 592 -11.17 -1.21 -13.26
C GLY A 592 -12.51 -1.30 -14.00
N GLY A 593 -12.69 -2.32 -14.85
CA GLY A 593 -13.93 -2.52 -15.62
C GLY A 593 -14.21 -1.41 -16.63
N ASP A 594 -15.43 -1.37 -17.16
CA ASP A 594 -15.83 -0.44 -18.23
C ASP A 594 -16.35 0.92 -17.73
N SER A 595 -16.19 1.18 -16.43
CA SER A 595 -16.59 2.46 -15.82
C SER A 595 -15.71 3.61 -16.32
N ALA A 596 -16.28 4.82 -16.41
CA ALA A 596 -15.54 6.03 -16.77
C ALA A 596 -14.41 6.34 -15.76
N GLU A 597 -14.68 6.10 -14.47
CA GLU A 597 -13.70 6.19 -13.38
C GLU A 597 -12.54 5.19 -13.58
N GLY A 598 -12.87 3.93 -13.88
CA GLY A 598 -11.88 2.90 -14.20
C GLY A 598 -11.04 3.26 -15.43
N ALA A 599 -11.66 3.80 -16.48
CA ALA A 599 -10.96 4.26 -17.68
C ALA A 599 -9.97 5.41 -17.37
N ALA A 600 -10.38 6.40 -16.60
CA ALA A 600 -9.50 7.49 -16.16
C ALA A 600 -8.33 6.95 -15.30
N ALA A 601 -8.62 6.04 -14.36
CA ALA A 601 -7.62 5.41 -13.51
C ALA A 601 -6.62 4.54 -14.31
N ARG A 602 -7.07 3.87 -15.37
CA ARG A 602 -6.21 3.11 -16.29
C ARG A 602 -5.22 3.97 -17.06
N THR A 603 -5.68 5.03 -17.71
CA THR A 603 -4.80 5.96 -18.44
C THR A 603 -3.71 6.49 -17.53
N ARG A 604 -4.12 6.82 -16.30
CA ARG A 604 -3.24 7.18 -15.21
C ARG A 604 -2.18 6.07 -14.99
N VAL A 605 -2.57 4.81 -14.74
CA VAL A 605 -1.62 3.70 -14.55
C VAL A 605 -0.60 3.56 -15.68
N VAL A 606 -1.01 3.67 -16.94
CA VAL A 606 -0.09 3.57 -18.10
C VAL A 606 1.04 4.61 -18.00
N VAL A 607 0.70 5.87 -17.72
CA VAL A 607 1.68 6.97 -17.57
C VAL A 607 2.69 6.69 -16.45
N ALA A 608 2.29 6.02 -15.36
CA ALA A 608 3.25 5.57 -14.33
C ALA A 608 4.29 4.64 -14.87
N LEU A 609 3.79 3.62 -15.57
CA LEU A 609 4.59 2.48 -15.94
C LEU A 609 5.66 2.96 -16.90
N GLU A 610 5.28 3.84 -17.83
CA GLU A 610 6.19 4.57 -18.69
C GLU A 610 7.23 5.37 -17.88
N ASN A 611 6.82 6.18 -16.90
CA ASN A 611 7.75 6.96 -16.08
C ASN A 611 8.74 6.08 -15.29
N ILE A 612 8.28 5.00 -14.66
CA ILE A 612 9.11 4.07 -13.87
C ILE A 612 10.07 3.29 -14.77
N VAL A 613 9.60 2.85 -15.95
CA VAL A 613 10.44 2.18 -16.94
C VAL A 613 11.53 3.13 -17.43
N ASN A 614 11.16 4.38 -17.73
CA ASN A 614 12.06 5.44 -18.20
C ASN A 614 12.95 6.03 -17.10
N GLY A 615 12.73 5.67 -15.83
CA GLY A 615 13.54 6.14 -14.70
C GLY A 615 13.29 7.61 -14.32
N VAL A 616 12.11 8.15 -14.65
CA VAL A 616 11.71 9.50 -14.25
C VAL A 616 11.25 9.45 -12.80
N GLU A 617 12.01 10.06 -11.89
CA GLU A 617 11.63 10.21 -10.48
C GLU A 617 10.39 11.11 -10.34
N SER A 618 9.42 10.69 -9.52
CA SER A 618 8.30 11.57 -9.18
C SER A 618 8.80 12.67 -8.25
N ALA A 619 8.39 13.91 -8.49
CA ALA A 619 8.86 15.11 -7.78
C ALA A 619 8.53 15.12 -6.27
N ASP A 620 7.77 14.15 -5.78
CA ASP A 620 7.34 13.99 -4.39
C ASP A 620 8.20 12.96 -3.60
N SER A 621 9.28 12.43 -4.19
CA SER A 621 10.12 11.33 -3.65
C SER A 621 10.98 11.69 -2.45
#